data_AF-A0A420W5R2-F1
#
_entry.id   AF-A0A420W5R2-F1
#
_cell.length_a   1.000
_cell.length_b   1.000
_cell.length_c   1.000
_cell.angle_alpha   90.00
_cell.angle_beta   90.00
_cell.angle_gamma   90.00
#
_symmetry.space_group_name_H-M   'P 1'
#
loop_
_entity.id
_entity.type
_entity.pdbx_description
1 polymer ?
#
loop_
_entity_poly.entity_id
_entity_poly.type
_entity_poly.pdbx_seq_one_letter_code
_entity_poly.pdbx_strand_id
1 'polypeptide(L)'
;MEGKKEKLKEVLKKFSLEDVEKVEEIDRQFRALKELYEEVKNPERFLKLVIINALLSYQLQMKGEEYWEAFSEFFKKGKDIGDFQEFLSVYNRRFLSAKLKRFQKAKRCVEELFKEFSVDDLGKDLKLLVDYLSKCMGQKKEAKTVVFAAKMFMYGYRIVFGKYPEGLWEIEIPLDSRLKKVIPTVREWRELSREVNIPPIHLDALVWVPMGNLTPFPEDLKDKLNELKGVLIES
;
A
#
# COMPACT_ATOMS: atom_id res chain seq x y z
N MET A 1 13.09 -24.86 1.25
CA MET A 1 12.41 -23.71 0.61
C MET A 1 11.28 -24.19 -0.31
N GLU A 2 11.52 -25.16 -1.20
CA GLU A 2 10.50 -25.72 -2.12
C GLU A 2 9.17 -26.08 -1.44
N GLY A 3 9.18 -26.95 -0.42
CA GLY A 3 7.96 -27.40 0.25
C GLY A 3 7.19 -26.31 1.02
N LYS A 4 7.83 -25.19 1.34
CA LYS A 4 7.20 -24.06 2.05
C LYS A 4 6.50 -23.11 1.08
N LYS A 5 7.13 -22.84 -0.07
CA LYS A 5 6.50 -22.10 -1.18
C LYS A 5 5.27 -22.84 -1.68
N GLU A 6 5.34 -24.17 -1.76
CA GLU A 6 4.21 -25.01 -2.13
C GLU A 6 3.07 -24.92 -1.10
N LYS A 7 3.36 -25.06 0.19
CA LYS A 7 2.35 -24.86 1.26
C LYS A 7 1.70 -23.47 1.18
N LEU A 8 2.50 -22.41 1.02
CA LEU A 8 1.99 -21.05 0.89
C LEU A 8 1.04 -20.93 -0.31
N LYS A 9 1.43 -21.48 -1.46
CA LYS A 9 0.58 -21.50 -2.66
C LYS A 9 -0.74 -22.21 -2.41
N GLU A 10 -0.72 -23.39 -1.81
CA GLU A 10 -1.95 -24.17 -1.53
C GLU A 10 -2.88 -23.45 -0.57
N VAL A 11 -2.36 -22.72 0.42
CA VAL A 11 -3.18 -21.87 1.30
C VAL A 11 -3.73 -20.66 0.54
N LEU A 12 -2.92 -19.96 -0.24
CA LEU A 12 -3.33 -18.78 -1.00
C LEU A 12 -4.42 -19.10 -2.04
N LYS A 13 -4.41 -20.29 -2.65
CA LYS A 13 -5.47 -20.75 -3.58
C LYS A 13 -6.87 -20.82 -2.93
N LYS A 14 -6.96 -20.84 -1.60
CA LYS A 14 -8.24 -20.85 -0.87
C LYS A 14 -8.88 -19.47 -0.76
N PHE A 15 -8.15 -18.40 -1.10
CA PHE A 15 -8.63 -17.04 -1.08
C PHE A 15 -9.22 -16.67 -2.44
N SER A 16 -10.50 -16.29 -2.44
CA SER A 16 -11.13 -15.58 -3.54
C SER A 16 -10.71 -14.11 -3.53
N LEU A 17 -10.98 -13.38 -4.62
CA LEU A 17 -10.77 -11.93 -4.63
C LEU A 17 -11.61 -11.24 -3.54
N GLU A 18 -12.85 -11.67 -3.31
CA GLU A 18 -13.69 -11.14 -2.22
C GLU A 18 -13.05 -11.34 -0.84
N ASP A 19 -12.39 -12.48 -0.60
CA ASP A 19 -11.65 -12.68 0.65
C ASP A 19 -10.49 -11.67 0.77
N VAL A 20 -9.75 -11.42 -0.31
CA VAL A 20 -8.68 -10.41 -0.35
C VAL A 20 -9.24 -9.03 -0.04
N GLU A 21 -10.37 -8.67 -0.63
CA GLU A 21 -11.04 -7.39 -0.40
C GLU A 21 -11.33 -7.14 1.08
N LYS A 22 -11.87 -8.16 1.75
CA LYS A 22 -12.15 -8.14 3.19
C LYS A 22 -10.87 -8.09 4.02
N VAL A 23 -9.81 -8.78 3.59
CA VAL A 23 -8.48 -8.69 4.24
C VAL A 23 -7.91 -7.27 4.13
N GLU A 24 -8.05 -6.61 2.98
CA GLU A 24 -7.62 -5.22 2.81
C GLU A 24 -8.43 -4.26 3.68
N GLU A 25 -9.75 -4.47 3.84
CA GLU A 25 -10.59 -3.62 4.70
C GLU A 25 -10.22 -3.72 6.18
N ILE A 26 -9.73 -4.88 6.63
CA ILE A 26 -9.23 -5.02 8.00
C ILE A 26 -7.80 -4.49 8.18
N ASP A 27 -7.06 -4.17 7.11
CA ASP A 27 -5.74 -3.55 7.18
C ASP A 27 -5.85 -2.19 7.91
N ARG A 28 -5.01 -1.99 8.94
CA ARG A 28 -4.98 -0.74 9.71
C ARG A 28 -4.69 0.47 8.82
N GLN A 29 -3.90 0.30 7.76
CA GLN A 29 -3.60 1.37 6.81
C GLN A 29 -4.84 1.74 5.98
N PHE A 30 -5.65 0.75 5.59
CA PHE A 30 -6.93 1.01 4.90
C PHE A 30 -7.91 1.74 5.81
N ARG A 31 -8.06 1.29 7.07
CA ARG A 31 -8.95 1.95 8.04
C ARG A 31 -8.53 3.39 8.33
N ALA A 32 -7.23 3.64 8.54
CA ALA A 32 -6.71 4.99 8.73
C ALA A 32 -7.03 5.88 7.52
N LEU A 33 -6.93 5.36 6.29
CA LEU A 33 -7.32 6.10 5.09
C LEU A 33 -8.82 6.37 5.01
N LYS A 34 -9.65 5.42 5.46
CA LYS A 34 -11.11 5.58 5.48
C LYS A 34 -11.51 6.72 6.42
N GLU A 35 -10.97 6.71 7.65
CA GLU A 35 -11.17 7.78 8.63
C GLU A 35 -10.68 9.15 8.11
N LEU A 36 -9.55 9.19 7.41
CA LEU A 36 -9.07 10.43 6.80
C LEU A 36 -10.04 10.96 5.74
N TYR A 37 -10.58 10.09 4.88
CA TYR A 37 -11.49 10.50 3.82
C TYR A 37 -12.85 11.00 4.36
N GLU A 38 -13.31 10.45 5.47
CA GLU A 38 -14.53 10.92 6.17
C GLU A 38 -14.48 12.41 6.52
N GLU A 39 -13.29 12.97 6.77
CA GLU A 39 -13.11 14.40 7.02
C GLU A 39 -12.69 15.19 5.77
N VAL A 40 -11.79 14.66 4.93
CA VAL A 40 -11.28 15.38 3.76
C VAL A 40 -12.38 15.56 2.70
N LYS A 41 -13.18 14.52 2.44
CA LYS A 41 -14.30 14.41 1.47
C LYS A 41 -14.04 14.85 0.02
N ASN A 42 -12.89 15.44 -0.29
CA ASN A 42 -12.45 15.79 -1.63
C ASN A 42 -11.54 14.66 -2.17
N PRO A 43 -12.00 13.89 -3.19
CA PRO A 43 -11.26 12.77 -3.78
C PRO A 43 -9.82 13.10 -4.17
N GLU A 44 -9.64 14.17 -4.93
CA GLU A 44 -8.34 14.52 -5.49
C GLU A 44 -7.34 14.92 -4.40
N ARG A 45 -7.77 15.81 -3.48
CA ARG A 45 -6.95 16.22 -2.33
C ARG A 45 -6.56 15.01 -1.48
N PHE A 46 -7.52 14.14 -1.18
CA PHE A 46 -7.27 12.91 -0.41
C PHE A 46 -6.22 12.03 -1.10
N LEU A 47 -6.40 11.69 -2.37
CA LEU A 47 -5.48 10.84 -3.11
C LEU A 47 -4.07 11.45 -3.22
N LYS A 48 -3.97 12.78 -3.39
CA LYS A 48 -2.68 13.50 -3.35
C LYS A 48 -1.98 13.32 -2.01
N LEU A 49 -2.68 13.50 -0.89
CA LEU A 49 -2.13 13.28 0.46
C LEU A 49 -1.64 11.83 0.63
N VAL A 50 -2.43 10.87 0.18
CA VAL A 50 -2.10 9.43 0.26
C VAL A 50 -0.83 9.10 -0.52
N ILE A 51 -0.72 9.53 -1.78
CA ILE A 51 0.45 9.27 -2.61
C ILE A 51 1.71 9.91 -2.00
N ILE A 52 1.62 11.17 -1.58
CA ILE A 52 2.76 11.88 -0.97
C ILE A 52 3.21 11.16 0.30
N ASN A 53 2.28 10.76 1.17
CA ASN A 53 2.63 10.04 2.39
C ASN A 53 3.32 8.71 2.08
N ALA A 54 2.77 7.92 1.15
CA ALA A 54 3.35 6.63 0.75
C ALA A 54 4.78 6.75 0.21
N LEU A 55 5.07 7.79 -0.58
CA LEU A 55 6.43 8.06 -1.09
C LEU A 55 7.43 8.44 0.02
N LEU A 56 6.93 8.88 1.19
CA LEU A 56 7.69 9.27 2.38
C LEU A 56 7.73 8.19 3.47
N SER A 57 6.96 7.11 3.33
CA SER A 57 6.87 5.96 4.24
C SER A 57 8.10 5.03 4.17
N TYR A 58 9.30 5.55 4.42
CA TYR A 58 10.55 4.78 4.45
C TYR A 58 11.41 5.14 5.66
N GLN A 59 12.17 4.16 6.16
CA GLN A 59 13.06 4.31 7.32
C GLN A 59 12.30 4.98 8.49
N LEU A 60 11.11 4.46 8.78
CA LEU A 60 10.25 4.93 9.86
C LEU A 60 10.89 4.66 11.22
N GLN A 61 10.57 5.49 12.21
CA GLN A 61 10.99 5.31 13.61
C GLN A 61 9.94 4.58 14.46
N MET A 62 8.78 4.29 13.85
CA MET A 62 7.65 3.61 14.45
C MET A 62 7.12 2.54 13.50
N LYS A 63 6.12 1.78 13.92
CA LYS A 63 5.50 0.78 13.03
C LYS A 63 4.78 1.47 11.87
N GLY A 64 4.71 0.79 10.72
CA GLY A 64 4.09 1.37 9.52
C GLY A 64 2.62 1.72 9.75
N GLU A 65 1.91 0.85 10.46
CA GLU A 65 0.50 1.00 10.82
C GLU A 65 0.29 2.24 11.70
N GLU A 66 1.10 2.40 12.76
CA GLU A 66 1.04 3.55 13.66
C GLU A 66 1.36 4.87 12.92
N TYR A 67 2.25 4.83 11.93
CA TYR A 67 2.56 5.99 11.10
C TYR A 67 1.39 6.41 10.21
N TRP A 68 0.66 5.46 9.63
CA TRP A 68 -0.53 5.75 8.81
C TRP A 68 -1.71 6.24 9.66
N GLU A 69 -1.88 5.72 10.88
CA GLU A 69 -2.86 6.24 11.85
C GLU A 69 -2.51 7.67 12.27
N ALA A 70 -1.23 7.95 12.59
CA ALA A 70 -0.79 9.31 12.89
C ALA A 70 -0.98 10.27 11.71
N PHE A 71 -0.75 9.80 10.49
CA PHE A 71 -1.04 10.55 9.27
C PHE A 71 -2.53 10.90 9.16
N SER A 72 -3.43 9.93 9.35
CA SER A 72 -4.88 10.19 9.36
C SER A 72 -5.26 11.23 10.43
N GLU A 73 -4.85 11.01 11.68
CA GLU A 73 -5.15 11.89 12.82
C GLU A 73 -4.62 13.32 12.64
N PHE A 74 -3.48 13.47 11.98
CA PHE A 74 -2.89 14.77 11.71
C PHE A 74 -3.67 15.49 10.61
N PHE A 75 -3.92 14.82 9.47
CA PHE A 75 -4.50 15.45 8.29
C PHE A 75 -6.02 15.66 8.35
N LYS A 76 -6.73 14.86 9.17
CA LYS A 76 -8.17 15.03 9.38
C LYS A 76 -8.54 16.36 10.05
N LYS A 77 -7.58 17.04 10.69
CA LYS A 77 -7.75 18.36 11.35
C LYS A 77 -7.72 19.54 10.36
N GLY A 78 -8.11 19.31 9.11
CA GLY A 78 -8.14 20.33 8.06
C GLY A 78 -6.78 20.69 7.43
N LYS A 79 -5.71 19.97 7.79
CA LYS A 79 -4.33 20.20 7.29
C LYS A 79 -4.20 19.89 5.80
N ASP A 80 -3.26 20.55 5.12
CA ASP A 80 -3.03 20.44 3.68
C ASP A 80 -1.62 19.93 3.33
N ILE A 81 -1.33 19.78 2.03
CA ILE A 81 -0.04 19.27 1.56
C ILE A 81 1.15 20.09 2.11
N GLY A 82 0.99 21.38 2.38
CA GLY A 82 2.01 22.23 2.99
C GLY A 82 2.43 21.77 4.38
N ASP A 83 1.51 21.17 5.15
CA ASP A 83 1.74 20.74 6.53
C ASP A 83 2.57 19.45 6.66
N PHE A 84 2.98 18.81 5.55
CA PHE A 84 3.85 17.63 5.59
C PHE A 84 5.20 17.90 6.28
N GLN A 85 5.71 19.14 6.24
CA GLN A 85 6.96 19.46 6.94
C GLN A 85 6.80 19.33 8.45
N GLU A 86 5.70 19.87 9.00
CA GLU A 86 5.31 19.73 10.40
C GLU A 86 5.12 18.25 10.73
N PHE A 87 4.30 17.54 9.93
CA PHE A 87 4.02 16.12 10.14
C PHE A 87 5.30 15.26 10.19
N LEU A 88 6.20 15.41 9.21
CA LEU A 88 7.48 14.68 9.19
C LEU A 88 8.36 15.03 10.38
N SER A 89 8.37 16.29 10.81
CA SER A 89 9.15 16.76 11.95
C SER A 89 8.67 16.17 13.28
N VAL A 90 7.44 15.67 13.34
CA VAL A 90 6.88 15.05 14.54
C VAL A 90 6.99 13.52 14.47
N TYR A 91 6.51 12.91 13.38
CA TYR A 91 6.26 11.47 13.30
C TYR A 91 7.29 10.68 12.49
N ASN A 92 8.21 11.35 11.78
CA ASN A 92 9.17 10.68 10.89
C ASN A 92 10.53 11.38 10.75
N ARG A 93 11.15 11.70 11.89
CA ARG A 93 12.33 12.58 12.03
C ARG A 93 13.65 11.96 11.57
N ARG A 94 13.74 10.63 11.48
CA ARG A 94 14.97 9.95 11.04
C ARG A 94 15.30 10.38 9.61
N PHE A 95 16.49 10.94 9.41
CA PHE A 95 16.92 11.54 8.13
C PHE A 95 15.98 12.66 7.65
N LEU A 96 15.44 13.48 8.56
CA LEU A 96 14.46 14.54 8.26
C LEU A 96 14.88 15.42 7.08
N SER A 97 16.12 15.92 7.04
CA SER A 97 16.59 16.78 5.95
C SER A 97 16.48 16.12 4.57
N ALA A 98 16.77 14.81 4.48
CA ALA A 98 16.62 14.06 3.25
C ALA A 98 15.13 13.83 2.90
N LYS A 99 14.29 13.57 3.92
CA LYS A 99 12.84 13.43 3.76
C LYS A 99 12.17 14.72 3.31
N LEU A 100 12.60 15.87 3.84
CA LEU A 100 12.10 17.18 3.41
C LEU A 100 12.47 17.48 1.96
N LYS A 101 13.70 17.18 1.53
CA LYS A 101 14.09 17.28 0.11
C LYS A 101 13.25 16.36 -0.76
N ARG A 102 13.04 15.11 -0.33
CA ARG A 102 12.20 14.15 -1.04
C ARG A 102 10.74 14.58 -1.07
N PHE A 103 10.22 15.19 0.00
CA PHE A 103 8.87 15.74 0.07
C PHE A 103 8.68 16.85 -0.96
N GLN A 104 9.61 17.80 -1.08
CA GLN A 104 9.51 18.85 -2.11
C GLN A 104 9.45 18.27 -3.52
N LYS A 105 10.22 17.20 -3.78
CA LYS A 105 10.16 16.46 -5.05
C LYS A 105 8.83 15.75 -5.23
N ALA A 106 8.37 15.00 -4.22
CA ALA A 106 7.11 14.25 -4.25
C ALA A 106 5.90 15.17 -4.43
N LYS A 107 5.86 16.30 -3.71
CA LYS A 107 4.84 17.34 -3.84
C LYS A 107 4.74 17.81 -5.29
N ARG A 108 5.86 18.22 -5.90
CA ARG A 108 5.89 18.64 -7.30
C ARG A 108 5.44 17.53 -8.25
N CYS A 109 5.95 16.31 -8.07
CA CYS A 109 5.57 15.17 -8.91
C CYS A 109 4.06 14.91 -8.85
N VAL A 110 3.47 14.94 -7.67
CA VAL A 110 2.04 14.69 -7.47
C VAL A 110 1.19 15.86 -7.97
N GLU A 111 1.63 17.10 -7.79
CA GLU A 111 0.94 18.27 -8.36
C GLU A 111 0.91 18.22 -9.89
N GLU A 112 2.03 17.92 -10.54
CA GLU A 112 2.11 17.81 -12.00
C GLU A 112 1.36 16.58 -12.54
N LEU A 113 1.44 15.43 -11.85
CA LEU A 113 0.68 14.23 -12.19
C LEU A 113 -0.82 14.53 -12.33
N PHE A 114 -1.40 15.23 -11.36
CA PHE A 114 -2.83 15.54 -11.34
C PHE A 114 -3.22 16.74 -12.21
N LYS A 115 -2.24 17.45 -12.80
CA LYS A 115 -2.50 18.38 -13.91
C LYS A 115 -2.57 17.63 -15.25
N GLU A 116 -1.82 16.55 -15.38
CA GLU A 116 -1.73 15.75 -16.61
C GLU A 116 -2.84 14.69 -16.70
N PHE A 117 -3.19 14.07 -15.57
CA PHE A 117 -4.18 12.99 -15.49
C PHE A 117 -5.25 13.31 -14.47
N SER A 118 -6.51 13.10 -14.85
CA SER A 118 -7.62 13.12 -13.90
C SER A 118 -7.59 11.89 -12.98
N VAL A 119 -8.36 11.94 -11.90
CA VAL A 119 -8.54 10.78 -11.02
C VAL A 119 -9.12 9.58 -11.79
N ASP A 120 -9.99 9.81 -12.78
CA ASP A 120 -10.56 8.76 -13.62
C ASP A 120 -9.52 8.12 -14.53
N ASP A 121 -8.63 8.91 -15.13
CA ASP A 121 -7.52 8.39 -15.96
C ASP A 121 -6.61 7.47 -15.13
N LEU A 122 -6.21 7.91 -13.94
CA LEU A 122 -5.41 7.11 -13.00
C LEU A 122 -6.15 5.87 -12.50
N GLY A 123 -7.49 5.91 -12.47
CA GLY A 123 -8.34 4.79 -12.13
C GLY A 123 -8.49 3.76 -13.25
N LYS A 124 -8.48 4.20 -14.52
CA LYS A 124 -8.58 3.33 -15.71
C LYS A 124 -7.26 2.67 -16.08
N ASP A 125 -6.13 3.26 -15.71
CA ASP A 125 -4.83 2.62 -15.86
C ASP A 125 -3.88 3.00 -14.72
N LEU A 126 -3.81 2.13 -13.72
CA LEU A 126 -2.91 2.34 -12.57
C LEU A 126 -1.43 2.38 -12.98
N LYS A 127 -1.04 1.88 -14.16
CA LYS A 127 0.34 2.00 -14.65
C LYS A 127 0.71 3.45 -14.91
N LEU A 128 -0.23 4.33 -15.26
CA LEU A 128 0.04 5.76 -15.46
C LEU A 128 0.66 6.37 -14.19
N LEU A 129 0.09 6.04 -13.02
CA LEU A 129 0.63 6.45 -11.72
C LEU A 129 2.05 5.93 -11.51
N VAL A 130 2.28 4.63 -11.72
CA VAL A 130 3.60 4.00 -11.49
C VAL A 130 4.66 4.56 -12.44
N ASP A 131 4.34 4.69 -13.71
CA ASP A 131 5.25 5.17 -14.75
C ASP A 131 5.65 6.62 -14.50
N TYR A 132 4.66 7.46 -14.19
CA TYR A 132 4.89 8.86 -13.88
C TYR A 132 5.73 9.03 -12.61
N LEU A 133 5.34 8.35 -11.51
CA LEU A 133 6.09 8.42 -10.25
C LEU A 133 7.50 7.86 -10.38
N SER A 134 7.68 6.77 -11.13
CA SER A 134 8.99 6.18 -11.44
C SER A 134 9.90 7.20 -12.12
N LYS A 135 9.42 7.81 -13.22
CA LYS A 135 10.17 8.83 -13.98
C LYS A 135 10.46 10.05 -13.12
N CYS A 136 9.42 10.62 -12.50
CA CYS A 136 9.55 11.87 -11.75
C CYS A 136 10.45 11.68 -10.51
N MET A 137 10.27 10.60 -9.75
CA MET A 137 11.09 10.31 -8.57
C MET A 137 12.49 9.79 -8.92
N GLY A 138 12.75 9.40 -10.17
CA GLY A 138 14.03 8.83 -10.61
C GLY A 138 14.28 7.45 -10.00
N GLN A 139 13.23 6.62 -9.93
CA GLN A 139 13.26 5.29 -9.34
C GLN A 139 12.79 4.26 -10.37
N LYS A 140 13.18 3.00 -10.19
CA LYS A 140 12.63 1.91 -11.02
C LYS A 140 11.12 1.77 -10.79
N LYS A 141 10.38 1.29 -11.80
CA LYS A 141 8.94 1.00 -11.69
C LYS A 141 8.66 0.01 -10.56
N GLU A 142 9.46 -1.05 -10.45
CA GLU A 142 9.35 -2.07 -9.38
C GLU A 142 9.91 -1.62 -8.01
N ALA A 143 10.38 -0.38 -7.87
CA ALA A 143 10.95 0.08 -6.60
C ALA A 143 9.85 0.07 -5.54
N LYS A 144 10.11 -0.58 -4.38
CA LYS A 144 9.16 -0.72 -3.28
C LYS A 144 8.33 0.54 -3.00
N THR A 145 8.95 1.72 -2.92
CA THR A 145 8.24 2.96 -2.59
C THR A 145 7.26 3.41 -3.68
N VAL A 146 7.55 3.12 -4.95
CA VAL A 146 6.69 3.47 -6.10
C VAL A 146 5.47 2.54 -6.11
N VAL A 147 5.69 1.22 -6.07
CA VAL A 147 4.58 0.25 -6.04
C VAL A 147 3.78 0.31 -4.74
N PHE A 148 4.41 0.67 -3.61
CA PHE A 148 3.68 0.95 -2.38
C PHE A 148 2.80 2.20 -2.51
N ALA A 149 3.25 3.24 -3.21
CA ALA A 149 2.39 4.39 -3.51
C ALA A 149 1.20 4.01 -4.40
N ALA A 150 1.38 3.11 -5.37
CA ALA A 150 0.28 2.56 -6.15
C ALA A 150 -0.68 1.71 -5.30
N LYS A 151 -0.18 0.91 -4.34
CA LYS A 151 -1.02 0.16 -3.39
C LYS A 151 -1.87 1.10 -2.54
N MET A 152 -1.25 2.15 -2.00
CA MET A 152 -1.98 3.10 -1.17
C MET A 152 -2.98 3.94 -1.98
N PHE A 153 -2.66 4.27 -3.23
CA PHE A 153 -3.62 4.85 -4.16
C PHE A 153 -4.78 3.89 -4.45
N MET A 154 -4.52 2.61 -4.67
CA MET A 154 -5.57 1.58 -4.86
C MET A 154 -6.52 1.52 -3.64
N TYR A 155 -5.99 1.53 -2.42
CA TYR A 155 -6.80 1.64 -1.20
C TYR A 155 -7.63 2.93 -1.19
N GLY A 156 -7.00 4.07 -1.44
CA GLY A 156 -7.69 5.36 -1.48
C GLY A 156 -8.78 5.42 -2.55
N TYR A 157 -8.52 4.90 -3.75
CA TYR A 157 -9.46 4.86 -4.87
C TYR A 157 -10.67 4.00 -4.51
N ARG A 158 -10.46 2.84 -3.88
CA ARG A 158 -11.54 1.98 -3.39
C ARG A 158 -12.39 2.66 -2.32
N ILE A 159 -11.77 3.37 -1.38
CA ILE A 159 -12.49 4.14 -0.34
C ILE A 159 -13.38 5.22 -0.98
N VAL A 160 -12.88 5.92 -1.99
CA VAL A 160 -13.59 7.02 -2.64
C VAL A 160 -14.71 6.53 -3.56
N PHE A 161 -14.44 5.52 -4.37
CA PHE A 161 -15.31 5.14 -5.50
C PHE A 161 -16.01 3.78 -5.31
N GLY A 162 -15.72 3.04 -4.25
CA GLY A 162 -16.32 1.73 -3.98
C GLY A 162 -15.90 0.62 -4.94
N LYS A 163 -14.84 0.84 -5.74
CA LYS A 163 -14.30 -0.11 -6.72
C LYS A 163 -12.78 0.01 -6.82
N TYR A 164 -12.11 -1.03 -7.32
CA TYR A 164 -10.67 -0.96 -7.60
C TYR A 164 -10.36 -0.18 -8.88
N PRO A 165 -9.17 0.43 -8.98
CA PRO A 165 -8.64 0.87 -10.26
C PRO A 165 -8.30 -0.34 -11.14
N GLU A 166 -8.30 -0.13 -12.46
CA GLU A 166 -7.92 -1.12 -13.47
C GLU A 166 -6.39 -1.26 -13.57
N GLY A 167 -5.92 -2.38 -14.15
CA GLY A 167 -4.50 -2.63 -14.38
C GLY A 167 -3.72 -3.19 -13.18
N LEU A 168 -4.38 -3.72 -12.15
CA LEU A 168 -3.74 -4.26 -10.94
C LEU A 168 -2.72 -5.37 -11.21
N TRP A 169 -2.94 -6.19 -12.25
CA TRP A 169 -2.05 -7.28 -12.67
C TRP A 169 -0.67 -6.79 -13.12
N GLU A 170 -0.58 -5.54 -13.55
CA GLU A 170 0.65 -4.93 -14.06
C GLU A 170 1.50 -4.31 -12.95
N ILE A 171 0.97 -4.23 -11.72
CA ILE A 171 1.65 -3.60 -10.60
C ILE A 171 2.29 -4.67 -9.72
N GLU A 172 3.61 -4.55 -9.56
CA GLU A 172 4.38 -5.47 -8.73
C GLU A 172 4.09 -5.32 -7.24
N ILE A 173 4.36 -6.38 -6.48
CA ILE A 173 4.28 -6.37 -5.02
C ILE A 173 5.33 -5.41 -4.42
N PRO A 174 5.01 -4.63 -3.36
CA PRO A 174 5.98 -3.77 -2.66
C PRO A 174 6.96 -4.57 -1.79
N LEU A 175 7.90 -5.27 -2.44
CA LEU A 175 8.86 -6.19 -1.83
C LEU A 175 9.70 -5.56 -0.71
N ASP A 176 9.27 -5.76 0.54
CA ASP A 176 9.95 -5.34 1.76
C ASP A 176 10.75 -6.47 2.43
N SER A 177 11.36 -6.19 3.59
CA SER A 177 12.16 -7.18 4.31
C SER A 177 11.36 -8.37 4.83
N ARG A 178 10.05 -8.26 5.08
CA ARG A 178 9.21 -9.40 5.48
C ARG A 178 8.82 -10.22 4.27
N LEU A 179 8.36 -9.59 3.19
CA LEU A 179 8.07 -10.31 1.95
C LEU A 179 9.30 -11.07 1.45
N LYS A 180 10.50 -10.48 1.54
CA LYS A 180 11.76 -11.14 1.17
C LYS A 180 12.10 -12.39 1.99
N LYS A 181 11.63 -12.49 3.24
CA LYS A 181 11.82 -13.69 4.06
C LYS A 181 10.92 -14.84 3.60
N VAL A 182 9.75 -14.50 3.05
CA VAL A 182 8.80 -15.47 2.53
C VAL A 182 9.23 -15.92 1.13
N ILE A 183 9.34 -14.96 0.19
CA ILE A 183 9.82 -15.17 -1.18
C ILE A 183 10.81 -14.04 -1.55
N PRO A 184 12.07 -14.34 -1.91
CA PRO A 184 13.13 -13.32 -1.99
C PRO A 184 13.01 -12.32 -3.14
N THR A 185 12.35 -12.68 -4.25
CA THR A 185 12.38 -11.88 -5.48
C THR A 185 11.00 -11.47 -5.98
N VAL A 186 10.91 -10.29 -6.62
CA VAL A 186 9.68 -9.79 -7.25
C VAL A 186 9.18 -10.76 -8.32
N ARG A 187 10.12 -11.36 -9.08
CA ARG A 187 9.79 -12.33 -10.12
C ARG A 187 9.04 -13.54 -9.58
N GLU A 188 9.50 -14.13 -8.48
CA GLU A 188 8.84 -15.29 -7.88
C GLU A 188 7.47 -14.95 -7.29
N TRP A 189 7.30 -13.74 -6.73
CA TRP A 189 5.99 -13.24 -6.32
C TRP A 189 5.03 -13.09 -7.51
N ARG A 190 5.53 -12.59 -8.65
CA ARG A 190 4.75 -12.50 -9.89
C ARG A 190 4.35 -13.87 -10.42
N GLU A 191 5.25 -14.85 -10.38
CA GLU A 191 4.95 -16.23 -10.74
C GLU A 191 3.86 -16.81 -9.82
N LEU A 192 4.01 -16.68 -8.50
CA LEU A 192 3.01 -17.09 -7.52
C LEU A 192 1.64 -16.44 -7.76
N SER A 193 1.61 -15.13 -8.07
CA SER A 193 0.38 -14.37 -8.35
C SER A 193 -0.45 -14.99 -9.47
N ARG A 194 0.22 -15.50 -10.52
CA ARG A 194 -0.42 -16.17 -11.66
C ARG A 194 -0.95 -17.53 -11.27
N GLU A 195 -0.20 -18.28 -10.46
CA GLU A 195 -0.58 -19.62 -10.00
C GLU A 195 -1.80 -19.61 -9.04
N VAL A 196 -1.94 -18.56 -8.24
CA VAL A 196 -3.07 -18.40 -7.29
C VAL A 196 -4.18 -17.50 -7.81
N ASN A 197 -4.03 -16.95 -9.02
CA ASN A 197 -4.97 -16.04 -9.67
C ASN A 197 -5.34 -14.80 -8.83
N ILE A 198 -4.35 -14.18 -8.17
CA ILE A 198 -4.50 -12.95 -7.37
C ILE A 198 -3.43 -11.95 -7.83
N PRO A 199 -3.80 -10.71 -8.22
CA PRO A 199 -2.83 -9.68 -8.59
C PRO A 199 -1.68 -9.49 -7.59
N PRO A 200 -0.44 -9.25 -8.03
CA PRO A 200 0.72 -9.16 -7.12
C PRO A 200 0.54 -8.12 -6.01
N ILE A 201 -0.08 -6.98 -6.32
CA ILE A 201 -0.31 -5.89 -5.37
C ILE A 201 -1.24 -6.29 -4.20
N HIS A 202 -2.19 -7.19 -4.45
CA HIS A 202 -3.13 -7.71 -3.45
C HIS A 202 -2.50 -8.74 -2.51
N LEU A 203 -1.52 -9.52 -3.01
CA LEU A 203 -0.81 -10.51 -2.20
C LEU A 203 -0.09 -9.86 -1.00
N ASP A 204 0.29 -8.58 -1.09
CA ASP A 204 0.88 -7.85 0.02
C ASP A 204 -0.02 -7.84 1.25
N ALA A 205 -1.33 -7.61 1.08
CA ALA A 205 -2.29 -7.59 2.19
C ALA A 205 -2.43 -8.97 2.85
N LEU A 206 -2.47 -10.04 2.05
CA LEU A 206 -2.52 -11.43 2.54
C LEU A 206 -1.28 -11.84 3.33
N VAL A 207 -0.14 -11.18 3.14
CA VAL A 207 1.06 -11.43 3.96
C VAL A 207 1.07 -10.51 5.19
N TRP A 208 0.84 -9.23 4.99
CA TRP A 208 0.97 -8.23 6.05
C TRP A 208 -0.06 -8.37 7.16
N VAL A 209 -1.33 -8.57 6.82
CA VAL A 209 -2.41 -8.59 7.78
C VAL A 209 -2.26 -9.77 8.75
N PRO A 210 -2.02 -11.02 8.29
CA PRO A 210 -1.81 -12.15 9.19
C PRO A 210 -0.55 -12.06 10.05
N MET A 211 0.52 -11.45 9.51
CA MET A 211 1.77 -11.23 10.25
C MET A 211 1.67 -10.07 11.26
N GLY A 212 0.62 -9.26 11.19
CA GLY A 212 0.34 -8.20 12.15
C GLY A 212 -0.25 -8.70 13.46
N ASN A 213 -0.49 -7.77 14.38
CA ASN A 213 -1.14 -8.04 15.67
C ASN A 213 -2.68 -7.96 15.60
N LEU A 214 -3.27 -8.12 14.42
CA LEU A 214 -4.71 -8.10 14.24
C LEU A 214 -5.31 -9.43 14.71
N THR A 215 -5.85 -9.44 15.93
CA THR A 215 -6.69 -10.52 16.44
C THR A 215 -7.85 -9.94 17.23
N PRO A 216 -9.07 -10.49 17.10
CA PRO A 216 -9.43 -11.63 16.25
C PRO A 216 -9.65 -11.23 14.78
N PHE A 217 -9.45 -12.19 13.86
CA PHE A 217 -9.86 -12.05 12.46
C PHE A 217 -11.38 -12.17 12.33
N PRO A 218 -11.99 -11.63 11.25
CA PRO A 218 -13.40 -11.87 10.92
C PRO A 218 -13.71 -13.37 10.89
N GLU A 219 -14.86 -13.79 11.42
CA GLU A 219 -15.18 -15.22 11.61
C GLU A 219 -15.19 -15.99 10.27
N ASP A 220 -15.61 -15.35 9.18
CA ASP A 220 -15.63 -15.94 7.83
C ASP A 220 -14.24 -16.13 7.22
N LEU A 221 -13.23 -15.40 7.68
CA LEU A 221 -11.84 -15.49 7.21
C LEU A 221 -10.89 -16.16 8.19
N LYS A 222 -11.34 -16.38 9.43
CA LYS A 222 -10.53 -16.77 10.57
C LYS A 222 -9.69 -18.02 10.30
N ASP A 223 -10.31 -19.07 9.78
CA ASP A 223 -9.61 -20.33 9.52
C ASP A 223 -8.54 -20.17 8.43
N LYS A 224 -8.89 -19.52 7.31
CA LYS A 224 -7.95 -19.25 6.20
C LYS A 224 -6.77 -18.40 6.67
N LEU A 225 -7.03 -17.34 7.44
CA LEU A 225 -6.01 -16.42 7.93
C LEU A 225 -5.15 -17.04 9.03
N ASN A 226 -5.70 -17.89 9.89
CA ASN A 226 -4.92 -18.65 10.88
C ASN A 226 -3.99 -19.67 10.20
N GLU A 227 -4.49 -20.39 9.20
CA GLU A 227 -3.68 -21.31 8.41
C GLU A 227 -2.54 -20.57 7.68
N LEU A 228 -2.86 -19.45 7.03
CA LEU A 228 -1.88 -18.60 6.35
C LEU A 228 -0.84 -18.05 7.33
N LYS A 229 -1.27 -17.57 8.51
CA LYS A 229 -0.38 -17.13 9.58
C LYS A 229 0.57 -18.23 10.03
N GLY A 230 0.10 -19.46 10.15
CA GLY A 230 0.94 -20.63 10.49
C GLY A 230 2.09 -20.79 9.49
N VAL A 231 1.77 -20.80 8.19
CA VAL A 231 2.78 -20.91 7.12
C VAL A 231 3.75 -19.71 7.12
N LEU A 232 3.26 -18.51 7.41
CA LEU A 232 4.06 -17.28 7.43
C LEU A 232 4.94 -17.13 8.69
N ILE A 233 4.59 -17.73 9.83
CA ILE A 233 5.43 -17.68 11.05
C ILE A 233 6.57 -18.70 10.98
N GLU A 234 6.34 -19.84 10.32
CA GLU A 234 7.40 -20.79 9.99
C GLU A 234 8.43 -20.20 8.98
N SER A 235 8.29 -18.92 8.60
CA SER A 235 8.99 -18.31 7.46
C SER A 235 10.28 -17.56 7.69
#